data_AF-A0ABD3SB98-F1
#
_entry.id   AF-A0ABD3SB98-F1
#
_cell.length_a   1.000
_cell.length_b   1.000
_cell.length_c   1.000
_cell.angle_alpha   90.00
_cell.angle_beta   90.00
_cell.angle_gamma   90.00
#
_symmetry.space_group_name_H-M   'P 1'
#
loop_
_entity.id
_entity.type
_entity.pdbx_description
1 polymer ?
#
loop_
_entity_poly.entity_id
_entity_poly.type
_entity_poly.pdbx_seq_one_letter_code
_entity_poly.pdbx_strand_id
1 'polypeptide(L)'
;MKDDSSAEVKISLEPVVKTTSPTKDSPSHRANDGTKANLINGLNLLGFFLSLSASYLGGIAGWFGGSTNDELNSKYKTLITPSAAYYGYIWALIFLFEGFFAVAQLLPVYRRHPLVQRGVGPFFIVACVTQTIWQIFFGYELLLAAAISMFALMISLLAILMRQYSVIHDEEQKRIALIDAGEISEEEAVDLTARPPTLSYWLLRFSFALHAGWVTTSTPCVVAMAMMQLGMDVEYELWVSCISVPLIFGCCLGLLLREEMGIPSYVFSGTCSYAFAGIAWELYAPSTVILGKHDEASITLMKNLSGFCGACILVVTFSRIVALFLRDQCKKLLKKEEVEEIDGAEYPYVKA
;
A
#
# COMPACT_ATOMS: atom_id res chain seq x y z
N MET A 1 40.47 55.12 -21.06
CA MET A 1 39.92 55.83 -22.24
C MET A 1 39.13 54.81 -23.04
N LYS A 2 37.80 54.99 -23.05
CA LYS A 2 36.76 54.18 -23.72
C LYS A 2 36.53 52.76 -23.18
N ASP A 3 35.32 52.25 -23.09
CA ASP A 3 33.98 52.80 -22.90
C ASP A 3 33.10 51.59 -22.57
N ASP A 4 32.02 51.85 -21.86
CA ASP A 4 31.10 50.88 -21.27
C ASP A 4 30.08 50.33 -22.30
N SER A 5 29.40 49.27 -21.89
CA SER A 5 27.99 48.96 -22.21
C SER A 5 27.60 48.14 -23.46
N SER A 6 26.69 47.20 -23.17
CA SER A 6 25.58 46.65 -23.98
C SER A 6 25.85 45.44 -24.88
N ALA A 7 25.60 44.23 -24.35
CA ALA A 7 25.22 43.07 -25.14
C ALA A 7 23.70 42.86 -25.04
N GLU A 8 22.99 43.17 -26.13
CA GLU A 8 21.56 42.91 -26.30
C GLU A 8 21.29 41.40 -26.37
N VAL A 9 20.42 40.90 -25.48
CA VAL A 9 19.84 39.56 -25.59
C VAL A 9 18.63 39.64 -26.53
N LYS A 10 18.80 39.12 -27.75
CA LYS A 10 17.76 39.05 -28.79
C LYS A 10 16.78 37.91 -28.45
N ILE A 11 15.60 38.27 -27.94
CA ILE A 11 14.48 37.32 -27.74
C ILE A 11 13.83 37.08 -29.11
N SER A 12 13.96 35.86 -29.65
CA SER A 12 13.16 35.40 -30.80
C SER A 12 11.73 35.13 -30.32
N LEU A 13 10.79 35.97 -30.75
CA LEU A 13 9.36 35.70 -30.71
C LEU A 13 8.98 34.95 -31.99
N GLU A 14 8.62 33.67 -31.87
CA GLU A 14 7.92 32.96 -32.95
C GLU A 14 6.45 33.40 -33.01
N PRO A 15 5.86 33.54 -34.21
CA PRO A 15 4.50 34.05 -34.36
C PRO A 15 3.46 32.98 -34.07
N VAL A 16 2.49 33.34 -33.22
CA VAL A 16 1.25 32.60 -32.97
C VAL A 16 0.47 32.44 -34.29
N VAL A 17 0.44 31.23 -34.83
CA VAL A 17 -0.44 30.87 -35.95
C VAL A 17 -1.84 30.62 -35.39
N LYS A 18 -2.78 31.47 -35.82
CA LYS A 18 -4.22 31.33 -35.61
C LYS A 18 -4.70 29.97 -36.10
N THR A 19 -5.33 29.19 -35.23
CA THR A 19 -6.18 28.07 -35.62
C THR A 19 -7.64 28.36 -35.26
N THR A 20 -8.46 28.02 -36.22
CA THR A 20 -9.90 28.22 -36.42
C THR A 20 -10.80 27.81 -35.26
N SER A 21 -11.90 28.54 -35.11
CA SER A 21 -13.06 28.27 -34.25
C SER A 21 -13.57 26.83 -34.32
N PRO A 22 -13.96 26.19 -33.19
CA PRO A 22 -14.70 24.95 -33.23
C PRO A 22 -16.20 25.23 -33.45
N THR A 23 -16.76 24.59 -34.45
CA THR A 23 -18.20 24.43 -34.65
C THR A 23 -18.84 23.77 -33.43
N LYS A 24 -20.00 24.29 -33.03
CA LYS A 24 -20.89 23.71 -32.00
C LYS A 24 -21.38 22.34 -32.46
N ASP A 25 -20.78 21.28 -31.94
CA ASP A 25 -21.39 19.96 -31.96
C ASP A 25 -22.32 19.80 -30.75
N SER A 26 -23.58 19.49 -31.04
CA SER A 26 -24.62 19.21 -30.06
C SER A 26 -24.34 17.89 -29.32
N PRO A 27 -24.79 17.73 -28.06
CA PRO A 27 -24.48 16.55 -27.25
C PRO A 27 -25.37 15.39 -27.71
N SER A 28 -24.92 14.62 -28.69
CA SER A 28 -25.55 13.36 -29.06
C SER A 28 -24.54 12.23 -28.95
N HIS A 29 -24.82 11.31 -28.02
CA HIS A 29 -24.19 10.02 -27.85
C HIS A 29 -22.65 10.01 -27.70
N ARG A 30 -22.16 10.10 -26.45
CA ARG A 30 -20.95 9.37 -26.05
C ARG A 30 -21.23 7.88 -26.26
N ALA A 31 -20.98 7.41 -27.48
CA ALA A 31 -20.98 6.01 -27.82
C ALA A 31 -19.98 5.31 -26.90
N ASN A 32 -20.46 4.22 -26.33
CA ASN A 32 -19.80 3.28 -25.44
C ASN A 32 -18.58 2.65 -26.15
N ASP A 33 -17.45 3.36 -26.24
CA ASP A 33 -16.15 2.76 -26.58
C ASP A 33 -15.60 2.03 -25.35
N GLY A 34 -16.37 1.04 -24.88
CA GLY A 34 -16.02 0.10 -23.83
C GLY A 34 -14.93 -0.85 -24.32
N THR A 35 -13.77 -0.28 -24.66
CA THR A 35 -12.65 -0.91 -25.35
C THR A 35 -12.20 -2.15 -24.60
N LYS A 36 -11.90 -3.22 -25.34
CA LYS A 36 -11.54 -4.56 -24.87
C LYS A 36 -10.48 -4.55 -23.76
N ALA A 37 -10.49 -5.59 -22.92
CA ALA A 37 -9.45 -5.81 -21.92
C ALA A 37 -8.09 -5.76 -22.60
N ASN A 38 -7.11 -5.11 -21.97
CA ASN A 38 -5.76 -5.07 -22.52
C ASN A 38 -4.90 -6.18 -21.91
N LEU A 39 -3.68 -6.31 -22.44
CA LEU A 39 -2.73 -7.33 -22.01
C LEU A 39 -2.44 -7.26 -20.49
N ILE A 40 -2.33 -6.05 -19.91
CA ILE A 40 -2.06 -5.87 -18.48
C ILE A 40 -3.17 -6.49 -17.63
N ASN A 41 -4.44 -6.28 -17.99
CA ASN A 41 -5.55 -6.88 -17.26
C ASN A 41 -5.51 -8.41 -17.30
N GLY A 42 -5.21 -8.98 -18.47
CA GLY A 42 -5.08 -10.43 -18.65
C GLY A 42 -3.92 -11.00 -17.83
N LEU A 43 -2.74 -10.36 -17.88
CA LEU A 43 -1.56 -10.76 -17.11
C LEU A 43 -1.81 -10.68 -15.60
N ASN A 44 -2.46 -9.61 -15.13
CA ASN A 44 -2.77 -9.45 -13.71
C ASN A 44 -3.76 -10.52 -13.22
N LEU A 45 -4.78 -10.86 -14.03
CA LEU A 45 -5.72 -11.93 -13.70
C LEU A 45 -5.01 -13.29 -13.66
N LEU A 46 -4.18 -13.60 -14.66
CA LEU A 46 -3.39 -14.83 -14.71
C LEU A 46 -2.44 -14.93 -13.51
N GLY A 47 -1.74 -13.84 -13.19
CA GLY A 47 -0.85 -13.75 -12.03
C GLY A 47 -1.61 -14.06 -10.74
N PHE A 48 -2.76 -13.42 -10.52
CA PHE A 48 -3.57 -13.67 -9.33
C PHE A 48 -3.97 -15.16 -9.20
N PHE A 49 -4.47 -15.77 -10.28
CA PHE A 49 -4.83 -17.18 -10.25
C PHE A 49 -3.63 -18.11 -10.00
N LEU A 50 -2.47 -17.81 -10.59
CA LEU A 50 -1.24 -18.55 -10.36
C LEU A 50 -0.82 -18.49 -8.88
N SER A 51 -0.79 -17.28 -8.32
CA SER A 51 -0.45 -17.02 -6.93
C SER A 51 -1.41 -17.70 -5.96
N LEU A 52 -2.72 -17.51 -6.15
CA LEU A 52 -3.76 -18.12 -5.32
C LEU A 52 -3.69 -19.66 -5.37
N SER A 53 -3.51 -20.23 -6.56
CA SER A 53 -3.40 -21.68 -6.72
C SER A 53 -2.14 -22.22 -6.04
N ALA A 54 -1.00 -21.56 -6.19
CA ALA A 54 0.23 -21.97 -5.53
C ALA A 54 0.12 -21.88 -4.00
N SER A 55 -0.42 -20.79 -3.47
CA SER A 55 -0.59 -20.60 -2.03
C SER A 55 -1.59 -21.58 -1.41
N TYR A 56 -2.69 -21.91 -2.10
CA TYR A 56 -3.64 -22.90 -1.61
C TYR A 56 -3.09 -24.33 -1.78
N LEU A 57 -2.75 -24.73 -3.01
CA LEU A 57 -2.35 -26.11 -3.31
C LEU A 57 -1.00 -26.47 -2.69
N GLY A 58 -0.03 -25.56 -2.76
CA GLY A 58 1.28 -25.74 -2.14
C GLY A 58 1.23 -25.46 -0.65
N GLY A 59 0.85 -24.24 -0.28
CA GLY A 59 1.02 -23.74 1.10
C GLY A 59 0.06 -24.32 2.13
N ILE A 60 -1.19 -24.63 1.73
CA ILE A 60 -2.20 -25.17 2.66
C ILE A 60 -2.35 -26.68 2.45
N ALA A 61 -2.48 -27.13 1.20
CA ALA A 61 -2.81 -28.53 0.92
C ALA A 61 -1.58 -29.45 0.82
N GLY A 62 -0.36 -28.91 0.69
CA GLY A 62 0.87 -29.71 0.57
C GLY A 62 1.00 -30.50 -0.75
N TRP A 63 0.22 -30.17 -1.78
CA TRP A 63 0.08 -30.98 -3.00
C TRP A 63 1.33 -31.01 -3.88
N PHE A 64 2.26 -30.07 -3.69
CA PHE A 64 3.53 -30.09 -4.40
C PHE A 64 4.53 -31.10 -3.80
N GLY A 65 4.13 -31.88 -2.79
CA GLY A 65 4.98 -32.88 -2.13
C GLY A 65 6.00 -32.26 -1.17
N GLY A 66 5.85 -30.97 -0.86
CA GLY A 66 6.56 -30.27 0.21
C GLY A 66 5.70 -30.13 1.47
N SER A 67 6.29 -29.56 2.51
CA SER A 67 5.63 -29.28 3.80
C SER A 67 4.67 -28.10 3.67
N THR A 68 3.62 -28.10 4.49
CA THR A 68 2.67 -26.97 4.55
C THR A 68 3.28 -25.76 5.26
N ASN A 69 2.70 -24.58 5.03
CA ASN A 69 3.16 -23.35 5.68
C ASN A 69 3.04 -23.43 7.21
N ASP A 70 2.01 -24.10 7.72
CA ASP A 70 1.78 -24.24 9.15
C ASP A 70 2.82 -25.16 9.81
N GLU A 71 3.15 -26.28 9.16
CA GLU A 71 4.21 -27.20 9.61
C GLU A 71 5.58 -26.49 9.66
N LEU A 72 5.92 -25.75 8.61
CA LEU A 72 7.22 -25.06 8.53
C LEU A 72 7.32 -23.88 9.49
N ASN A 73 6.25 -23.10 9.65
CA ASN A 73 6.20 -22.04 10.65
C ASN A 73 6.30 -22.61 12.07
N SER A 74 5.67 -23.76 12.34
CA SER A 74 5.78 -24.43 13.64
C SER A 74 7.18 -24.98 13.89
N LYS A 75 7.84 -25.51 12.86
CA LYS A 75 9.21 -26.06 12.94
C LYS A 75 10.26 -24.97 13.15
N TYR A 76 10.14 -23.85 12.44
CA TYR A 76 11.10 -22.75 12.42
C TYR A 76 10.54 -21.51 13.15
N LYS A 77 9.90 -21.67 14.32
CA LYS A 77 9.46 -20.49 15.10
C LYS A 77 10.64 -19.65 15.58
N THR A 78 10.57 -18.35 15.30
CA THR A 78 11.52 -17.31 15.71
C THR A 78 10.89 -16.36 16.73
N LEU A 79 11.69 -15.49 17.33
CA LEU A 79 11.22 -14.39 18.20
C LEU A 79 10.30 -13.37 17.51
N ILE A 80 10.24 -13.37 16.18
CA ILE A 80 9.39 -12.48 15.38
C ILE A 80 8.36 -13.23 14.53
N THR A 81 8.13 -14.51 14.80
CA THR A 81 7.06 -15.28 14.15
C THR A 81 5.74 -14.95 14.85
N PRO A 82 4.74 -14.38 14.13
CA PRO A 82 3.42 -14.14 14.71
C PRO A 82 2.70 -15.45 15.03
N SER A 83 1.73 -15.40 15.95
CA SER A 83 0.90 -16.57 16.24
C SER A 83 0.17 -17.08 14.99
N ALA A 84 -0.07 -18.40 14.93
CA ALA A 84 -0.66 -19.06 13.77
C ALA A 84 -2.04 -18.49 13.38
N ALA A 85 -2.85 -18.09 14.36
CA ALA A 85 -4.13 -17.43 14.11
C ALA A 85 -3.96 -16.10 13.37
N TYR A 86 -3.02 -15.26 13.82
CA TYR A 86 -2.76 -13.98 13.19
C TYR A 86 -2.27 -14.17 11.75
N TYR A 87 -1.34 -15.10 11.56
CA TYR A 87 -0.81 -15.52 10.27
C TYR A 87 -1.92 -16.04 9.31
N GLY A 88 -2.81 -16.90 9.79
CA GLY A 88 -3.86 -17.48 8.95
C GLY A 88 -4.89 -16.44 8.47
N TYR A 89 -5.39 -15.61 9.39
CA TYR A 89 -6.46 -14.65 9.06
C TYR A 89 -6.00 -13.57 8.06
N ILE A 90 -4.75 -13.10 8.17
CA ILE A 90 -4.27 -12.03 7.30
C ILE A 90 -4.10 -12.51 5.85
N TRP A 91 -3.61 -13.73 5.62
CA TRP A 91 -3.51 -14.29 4.27
C TRP A 91 -4.87 -14.47 3.61
N ALA A 92 -5.87 -14.94 4.36
CA ALA A 92 -7.24 -15.02 3.86
C ALA A 92 -7.78 -13.64 3.42
N LEU A 93 -7.52 -12.59 4.21
CA LEU A 93 -7.91 -11.22 3.86
C LEU A 93 -7.15 -10.68 2.64
N ILE A 94 -5.84 -10.92 2.54
CA ILE A 94 -5.02 -10.50 1.39
C ILE A 94 -5.60 -11.09 0.10
N PHE A 95 -5.77 -12.42 0.04
CA PHE A 95 -6.28 -13.08 -1.16
C PHE A 95 -7.73 -12.70 -1.49
N LEU A 96 -8.57 -12.45 -0.48
CA LEU A 96 -9.93 -11.98 -0.69
C LEU A 96 -9.96 -10.62 -1.41
N PHE A 97 -9.22 -9.63 -0.90
CA PHE A 97 -9.21 -8.29 -1.48
C PHE A 97 -8.41 -8.22 -2.79
N GLU A 98 -7.37 -9.02 -2.97
CA GLU A 98 -6.72 -9.19 -4.27
C GLU A 98 -7.65 -9.84 -5.29
N GLY A 99 -8.51 -10.76 -4.87
CA GLY A 99 -9.57 -11.34 -5.71
C GLY A 99 -10.61 -10.29 -6.12
N PHE A 100 -11.03 -9.44 -5.20
CA PHE A 100 -11.90 -8.29 -5.53
C PHE A 100 -11.25 -7.36 -6.55
N PHE A 101 -9.95 -7.03 -6.37
CA PHE A 101 -9.21 -6.27 -7.37
C PHE A 101 -9.17 -6.99 -8.72
N ALA A 102 -8.85 -8.29 -8.73
CA ALA A 102 -8.69 -9.10 -9.94
C ALA A 102 -9.96 -9.14 -10.80
N VAL A 103 -11.13 -9.16 -10.16
CA VAL A 103 -12.43 -9.02 -10.84
C VAL A 103 -12.70 -7.57 -11.23
N ALA A 104 -12.52 -6.62 -10.30
CA ALA A 104 -12.83 -5.21 -10.53
C ALA A 104 -12.08 -4.65 -11.73
N GLN A 105 -10.78 -4.95 -11.88
CA GLN A 105 -9.97 -4.47 -13.00
C GLN A 105 -10.46 -4.93 -14.39
N LEU A 106 -11.34 -5.92 -14.48
CA LEU A 106 -11.90 -6.39 -15.74
C LEU A 106 -13.15 -5.61 -16.14
N LEU A 107 -13.84 -5.00 -15.16
CA LEU A 107 -15.08 -4.26 -15.37
C LEU A 107 -14.82 -3.00 -16.21
N PRO A 108 -15.75 -2.59 -17.10
CA PRO A 108 -15.60 -1.40 -17.95
C PRO A 108 -15.24 -0.13 -17.17
N VAL A 109 -15.80 0.02 -15.96
CA VAL A 109 -15.60 1.17 -15.08
C VAL A 109 -14.16 1.31 -14.60
N TYR A 110 -13.47 0.19 -14.33
CA TYR A 110 -12.13 0.21 -13.72
C TYR A 110 -11.01 -0.17 -14.67
N ARG A 111 -11.28 -0.89 -15.77
CA ARG A 111 -10.22 -1.47 -16.60
C ARG A 111 -9.25 -0.45 -17.18
N ARG A 112 -9.68 0.77 -17.48
CA ARG A 112 -8.82 1.87 -17.96
C ARG A 112 -8.46 2.87 -16.87
N HIS A 113 -8.85 2.60 -15.62
CA HIS A 113 -8.59 3.49 -14.51
C HIS A 113 -7.07 3.68 -14.32
N PRO A 114 -6.58 4.92 -14.08
CA PRO A 114 -5.16 5.20 -13.91
C PRO A 114 -4.48 4.33 -12.85
N LEU A 115 -5.15 4.10 -11.71
CA LEU A 115 -4.63 3.22 -10.66
C LEU A 115 -4.45 1.77 -11.11
N VAL A 116 -5.27 1.25 -12.04
CA VAL A 116 -5.11 -0.11 -12.57
C VAL A 116 -3.96 -0.15 -13.57
N GLN A 117 -3.94 0.77 -14.52
CA GLN A 117 -3.01 0.73 -15.66
C GLN A 117 -1.61 1.26 -15.32
N ARG A 118 -1.54 2.41 -14.63
CA ARG A 118 -0.29 3.06 -14.25
C ARG A 118 0.12 2.78 -12.80
N GLY A 119 -0.83 2.67 -11.87
CA GLY A 119 -0.52 2.38 -10.47
C GLY A 119 -0.04 0.94 -10.28
N VAL A 120 -0.94 -0.02 -10.47
CA VAL A 120 -0.67 -1.45 -10.36
C VAL A 120 0.14 -1.93 -11.57
N GLY A 121 -0.39 -1.72 -12.78
CA GLY A 121 0.28 -2.06 -14.04
C GLY A 121 0.82 -3.49 -14.06
N PRO A 122 2.02 -3.74 -14.63
CA PRO A 122 2.60 -5.07 -14.72
C PRO A 122 3.30 -5.54 -13.42
N PHE A 123 3.45 -4.70 -12.39
CA PHE A 123 4.14 -5.11 -11.17
C PHE A 123 3.33 -6.11 -10.35
N PHE A 124 2.01 -6.18 -10.55
CA PHE A 124 1.20 -7.17 -9.85
C PHE A 124 1.43 -8.60 -10.35
N ILE A 125 1.59 -8.82 -11.65
CA ILE A 125 2.00 -10.15 -12.13
C ILE A 125 3.41 -10.50 -11.60
N VAL A 126 4.33 -9.54 -11.51
CA VAL A 126 5.67 -9.79 -10.91
C VAL A 126 5.55 -10.17 -9.43
N ALA A 127 4.70 -9.47 -8.66
CA ALA A 127 4.39 -9.82 -7.27
C ALA A 127 3.78 -11.23 -7.19
N CYS A 128 2.84 -11.57 -8.05
CA CYS A 128 2.22 -12.90 -8.07
C CYS A 128 3.21 -14.03 -8.41
N VAL A 129 4.11 -13.79 -9.37
CA VAL A 129 5.15 -14.77 -9.74
C VAL A 129 6.14 -14.95 -8.60
N THR A 130 6.62 -13.86 -7.98
CA THR A 130 7.54 -13.95 -6.84
C THR A 130 6.89 -14.59 -5.62
N GLN A 131 5.61 -14.33 -5.35
CA GLN A 131 4.81 -15.03 -4.33
C GLN A 131 4.70 -16.53 -4.62
N THR A 132 4.45 -16.91 -5.88
CA THR A 132 4.41 -18.31 -6.30
C THR A 132 5.74 -19.02 -6.09
N ILE A 133 6.84 -18.37 -6.50
CA ILE A 133 8.20 -18.91 -6.33
C ILE A 133 8.54 -19.04 -4.84
N TRP A 134 8.23 -18.02 -4.04
CA TRP A 134 8.40 -18.07 -2.59
C TRP A 134 7.67 -19.27 -1.99
N GLN A 135 6.41 -19.48 -2.37
CA GLN A 135 5.59 -20.57 -1.85
C GLN A 135 6.20 -21.95 -2.17
N ILE A 136 6.77 -22.12 -3.36
CA ILE A 136 7.45 -23.36 -3.77
C ILE A 136 8.72 -23.55 -2.94
N PHE A 137 9.60 -22.55 -2.89
CA PHE A 137 10.87 -22.65 -2.15
C PHE A 137 10.64 -22.88 -0.65
N PHE A 138 9.66 -22.19 -0.06
CA PHE A 138 9.31 -22.38 1.33
C PHE A 138 8.84 -23.82 1.57
N GLY A 139 7.90 -24.33 0.78
CA GLY A 139 7.39 -25.71 0.92
C GLY A 139 8.45 -26.81 0.79
N TYR A 140 9.50 -26.60 0.00
CA TYR A 140 10.64 -27.52 -0.11
C TYR A 140 11.77 -27.25 0.91
N GLU A 141 11.51 -26.43 1.93
CA GLU A 141 12.48 -26.02 2.94
C GLU A 141 13.74 -25.34 2.36
N LEU A 142 13.65 -24.68 1.20
CA LEU A 142 14.75 -23.88 0.65
C LEU A 142 14.68 -22.46 1.23
N LEU A 143 14.89 -22.30 2.55
CA LEU A 143 14.52 -21.07 3.27
C LEU A 143 15.33 -19.85 2.83
N LEU A 144 16.61 -20.01 2.45
CA LEU A 144 17.39 -18.90 1.90
C LEU A 144 16.83 -18.43 0.54
N ALA A 145 16.46 -19.37 -0.33
CA ALA A 145 15.84 -19.04 -1.61
C ALA A 145 14.46 -18.40 -1.39
N ALA A 146 13.68 -18.92 -0.41
CA ALA A 146 12.43 -18.32 0.01
C ALA A 146 12.63 -16.89 0.53
N ALA A 147 13.66 -16.62 1.34
CA ALA A 147 13.96 -15.26 1.82
C ALA A 147 14.25 -14.29 0.66
N ILE A 148 15.01 -14.72 -0.35
CA ILE A 148 15.28 -13.93 -1.55
C ILE A 148 13.98 -13.65 -2.32
N SER A 149 13.13 -14.65 -2.51
CA SER A 149 11.84 -14.49 -3.19
C SER A 149 10.88 -13.59 -2.42
N MET A 150 10.83 -13.69 -1.08
CA MET A 150 10.04 -12.81 -0.21
C MET A 150 10.51 -11.35 -0.33
N PHE A 151 11.82 -11.12 -0.41
CA PHE A 151 12.38 -9.79 -0.64
C PHE A 151 12.01 -9.23 -2.02
N ALA A 152 12.05 -10.06 -3.07
CA ALA A 152 11.60 -9.67 -4.41
C ALA A 152 10.09 -9.36 -4.46
N LEU A 153 9.27 -10.12 -3.73
CA LEU A 153 7.85 -9.84 -3.54
C LEU A 153 7.65 -8.50 -2.83
N MET A 154 8.38 -8.25 -1.74
CA MET A 154 8.33 -6.98 -1.00
C MET A 154 8.64 -5.79 -1.91
N ILE A 155 9.71 -5.86 -2.70
CA ILE A 155 10.07 -4.80 -3.67
C ILE A 155 8.95 -4.59 -4.68
N SER A 156 8.37 -5.66 -5.21
CA SER A 156 7.28 -5.60 -6.20
C SER A 156 6.04 -4.90 -5.63
N LEU A 157 5.67 -5.20 -4.38
CA LEU A 157 4.54 -4.58 -3.68
C LEU A 157 4.82 -3.11 -3.35
N LEU A 158 6.02 -2.79 -2.86
CA LEU A 158 6.42 -1.40 -2.61
C LEU A 158 6.45 -0.59 -3.91
N ALA A 159 6.88 -1.17 -5.02
CA ALA A 159 6.81 -0.54 -6.33
C ALA A 159 5.36 -0.22 -6.75
N ILE A 160 4.41 -1.12 -6.49
CA ILE A 160 2.98 -0.85 -6.71
C ILE A 160 2.53 0.35 -5.86
N LEU A 161 2.86 0.37 -4.55
CA LEU A 161 2.46 1.47 -3.67
C LEU A 161 3.05 2.81 -4.09
N MET A 162 4.34 2.84 -4.46
CA MET A 162 5.00 4.07 -4.95
C MET A 162 4.37 4.57 -6.26
N ARG A 163 4.05 3.67 -7.19
CA ARG A 163 3.40 4.04 -8.45
C ARG A 163 1.96 4.52 -8.22
N GLN A 164 1.22 3.88 -7.33
CA GLN A 164 -0.11 4.35 -6.93
C GLN A 164 -0.04 5.76 -6.32
N TYR A 165 0.94 6.01 -5.46
CA TYR A 165 1.15 7.33 -4.86
C TYR A 165 1.44 8.40 -5.92
N SER A 166 2.36 8.13 -6.86
CA SER A 166 2.66 9.04 -7.97
C SER A 166 1.42 9.30 -8.83
N VAL A 167 0.64 8.28 -9.18
CA VAL A 167 -0.60 8.47 -9.95
C VAL A 167 -1.60 9.33 -9.18
N ILE A 168 -1.77 9.11 -7.88
CA ILE A 168 -2.69 9.93 -7.08
C ILE A 168 -2.25 11.38 -7.07
N HIS A 169 -0.97 11.64 -6.89
CA HIS A 169 -0.41 12.98 -6.88
C HIS A 169 -0.65 13.68 -8.23
N ASP A 170 -0.33 13.01 -9.34
CA ASP A 170 -0.52 13.55 -10.69
C ASP A 170 -1.99 13.86 -11.00
N GLU A 171 -2.90 12.93 -10.67
CA GLU A 171 -4.32 13.10 -10.95
C GLU A 171 -4.96 14.18 -10.06
N GLU A 172 -4.50 14.31 -8.82
CA GLU A 172 -4.95 15.37 -7.92
C GLU A 172 -4.49 16.76 -8.39
N GLN A 173 -3.22 16.88 -8.80
CA GLN A 173 -2.70 18.14 -9.34
C GLN A 173 -3.42 18.55 -10.62
N LYS A 174 -3.68 17.61 -11.52
CA LYS A 174 -4.49 17.88 -12.72
C LYS A 174 -5.90 18.33 -12.36
N ARG A 175 -6.55 17.66 -11.42
CA ARG A 175 -7.89 18.04 -10.96
C ARG A 175 -7.91 19.48 -10.44
N ILE A 176 -6.96 19.85 -9.57
CA ILE A 176 -6.85 21.20 -9.01
C ILE A 176 -6.59 22.22 -10.12
N ALA A 177 -5.63 21.96 -11.01
CA ALA A 177 -5.29 22.88 -12.10
C ALA A 177 -6.47 23.16 -13.05
N LEU A 178 -7.29 22.15 -13.36
CA LEU A 178 -8.47 22.31 -14.22
C LEU A 178 -9.58 23.12 -13.53
N ILE A 179 -9.75 22.96 -12.22
CA ILE A 179 -10.72 23.74 -11.43
C ILE A 179 -10.24 25.20 -11.35
N ASP A 180 -8.96 25.43 -11.04
CA ASP A 180 -8.38 26.77 -10.95
C ASP A 180 -8.42 27.52 -12.30
N ALA A 181 -8.31 26.79 -13.41
CA ALA A 181 -8.47 27.33 -14.77
C ALA A 181 -9.93 27.61 -15.16
N GLY A 182 -10.91 27.19 -14.34
CA GLY A 182 -12.34 27.31 -14.63
C GLY A 182 -12.82 26.41 -15.78
N GLU A 183 -12.04 25.39 -16.16
CA GLU A 183 -12.41 24.46 -17.24
C GLU A 183 -13.47 23.44 -16.80
N ILE A 184 -13.47 23.08 -15.52
CA ILE A 184 -14.45 22.17 -14.89
C ILE A 184 -14.87 22.70 -13.53
N SER A 185 -16.11 22.43 -13.13
CA SER A 185 -16.57 22.69 -11.76
C SER A 185 -16.07 21.60 -10.78
N GLU A 186 -16.04 21.91 -9.47
CA GLU A 186 -15.69 20.93 -8.44
C GLU A 186 -16.60 19.69 -8.45
N GLU A 187 -17.87 19.88 -8.80
CA GLU A 187 -18.92 18.84 -8.83
C GLU A 187 -18.79 17.92 -10.04
N GLU A 188 -18.32 18.44 -11.18
CA GLU A 188 -18.10 17.66 -12.41
C GLU A 188 -16.78 16.86 -12.37
N ALA A 189 -15.85 17.24 -11.49
CA ALA A 189 -14.54 16.63 -11.41
C ALA A 189 -14.59 15.19 -10.86
N VAL A 190 -14.45 14.21 -11.76
CA VAL A 190 -14.39 12.77 -11.43
C VAL A 190 -13.18 12.46 -10.52
N ASP A 191 -13.43 11.76 -9.41
CA ASP A 191 -12.36 11.27 -8.53
C ASP A 191 -11.66 10.03 -9.11
N LEU A 192 -10.45 10.23 -9.63
CA LEU A 192 -9.56 9.16 -10.11
C LEU A 192 -8.51 8.73 -9.06
N THR A 193 -8.55 9.32 -7.86
CA THR A 193 -7.60 9.05 -6.77
C THR A 193 -8.06 7.94 -5.83
N ALA A 194 -9.34 7.56 -5.92
CA ALA A 194 -9.98 6.56 -5.08
C ALA A 194 -9.75 6.87 -3.59
N ARG A 195 -10.29 8.00 -3.11
CA ARG A 195 -10.12 8.42 -1.71
C ARG A 195 -10.90 7.50 -0.77
N PRO A 196 -10.41 7.22 0.45
CA PRO A 196 -11.20 6.48 1.43
C PRO A 196 -12.39 7.32 1.91
N PRO A 197 -13.53 6.70 2.25
CA PRO A 197 -13.79 5.26 2.26
C PRO A 197 -14.55 4.75 1.01
N THR A 198 -14.22 5.24 -0.20
CA THR A 198 -14.95 4.86 -1.42
C THR A 198 -14.79 3.38 -1.80
N LEU A 199 -15.74 2.81 -2.54
CA LEU A 199 -15.61 1.45 -3.08
C LEU A 199 -14.33 1.30 -3.94
N SER A 200 -13.99 2.31 -4.74
CA SER A 200 -12.76 2.34 -5.54
C SER A 200 -11.50 2.21 -4.67
N TYR A 201 -11.49 2.74 -3.44
CA TYR A 201 -10.36 2.60 -2.52
C TYR A 201 -10.16 1.13 -2.12
N TRP A 202 -11.24 0.46 -1.69
CA TRP A 202 -11.23 -0.94 -1.28
C TRP A 202 -10.84 -1.88 -2.42
N LEU A 203 -11.30 -1.58 -3.65
CA LEU A 203 -11.01 -2.40 -4.81
C LEU A 203 -9.61 -2.17 -5.40
N LEU A 204 -9.11 -0.94 -5.39
CA LEU A 204 -7.92 -0.57 -6.17
C LEU A 204 -6.65 -0.36 -5.34
N ARG A 205 -6.77 -0.04 -4.05
CA ARG A 205 -5.62 0.38 -3.21
C ARG A 205 -5.43 -0.50 -1.98
N PHE A 206 -6.54 -0.84 -1.31
CA PHE A 206 -6.52 -1.51 -0.01
C PHE A 206 -5.72 -2.82 -0.01
N SER A 207 -5.98 -3.70 -0.99
CA SER A 207 -5.34 -5.02 -1.09
C SER A 207 -3.81 -4.94 -1.11
N PHE A 208 -3.24 -4.05 -1.92
CA PHE A 208 -1.80 -3.93 -2.08
C PHE A 208 -1.12 -3.35 -0.85
N ALA A 209 -1.77 -2.41 -0.16
CA ALA A 209 -1.24 -1.86 1.09
C ALA A 209 -1.27 -2.90 2.22
N LEU A 210 -2.34 -3.70 2.28
CA LEU A 210 -2.48 -4.83 3.20
C LEU A 210 -1.37 -5.86 2.96
N HIS A 211 -1.21 -6.30 1.71
CA HIS A 211 -0.21 -7.30 1.35
C HIS A 211 1.22 -6.79 1.60
N ALA A 212 1.52 -5.55 1.19
CA ALA A 212 2.84 -4.95 1.41
C ALA A 212 3.19 -4.86 2.89
N GLY A 213 2.27 -4.41 3.75
CA GLY A 213 2.52 -4.30 5.19
C GLY A 213 2.83 -5.67 5.81
N TRP A 214 2.08 -6.70 5.45
CA TRP A 214 2.31 -8.07 5.94
C TRP A 214 3.65 -8.64 5.47
N VAL A 215 3.98 -8.48 4.19
CA VAL A 215 5.25 -8.96 3.61
C VAL A 215 6.44 -8.22 4.22
N THR A 216 6.31 -6.92 4.50
CA THR A 216 7.36 -6.16 5.19
C THR A 216 7.68 -6.74 6.57
N THR A 217 6.68 -7.16 7.34
CA THR A 217 6.91 -7.82 8.64
C THR A 217 7.34 -9.29 8.50
N SER A 218 6.90 -9.98 7.45
CA SER A 218 7.23 -11.39 7.24
C SER A 218 8.64 -11.61 6.69
N THR A 219 9.18 -10.64 5.93
CA THR A 219 10.52 -10.71 5.34
C THR A 219 11.62 -10.97 6.37
N PRO A 220 11.77 -10.17 7.46
CA PRO A 220 12.77 -10.47 8.48
C PRO A 220 12.52 -11.81 9.20
N CYS A 221 11.25 -12.22 9.36
CA CYS A 221 10.93 -13.54 9.91
C CYS A 221 11.48 -14.67 9.03
N VAL A 222 11.26 -14.63 7.71
CA VAL A 222 11.79 -15.67 6.80
C VAL A 222 13.32 -15.67 6.77
N VAL A 223 13.95 -14.49 6.88
CA VAL A 223 15.42 -14.39 7.03
C VAL A 223 15.89 -15.06 8.32
N ALA A 224 15.23 -14.80 9.45
CA ALA A 224 15.53 -15.44 10.73
C ALA A 224 15.34 -16.97 10.65
N MET A 225 14.28 -17.45 10.01
CA MET A 225 14.06 -18.88 9.77
C MET A 225 15.18 -19.50 8.93
N ALA A 226 15.66 -18.79 7.90
CA ALA A 226 16.78 -19.25 7.09
C ALA A 226 18.09 -19.34 7.90
N MET A 227 18.36 -18.37 8.80
CA MET A 227 19.50 -18.42 9.72
C MET A 227 19.42 -19.63 10.65
N MET A 228 18.22 -19.94 11.16
CA MET A 228 17.99 -21.13 11.99
C MET A 228 18.25 -22.42 11.22
N GLN A 229 17.83 -22.51 9.96
CA GLN A 229 18.09 -23.68 9.12
C GLN A 229 19.59 -23.87 8.83
N LEU A 230 20.34 -22.76 8.68
CA LEU A 230 21.79 -22.79 8.51
C LEU A 230 22.55 -23.14 9.79
N GLY A 231 21.86 -23.30 10.93
CA GLY A 231 22.49 -23.60 12.21
C GLY A 231 23.29 -22.43 12.78
N MET A 232 22.94 -21.20 12.42
CA MET A 232 23.57 -20.00 13.00
C MET A 232 23.20 -19.84 14.47
N ASP A 233 24.08 -19.21 15.24
CA ASP A 233 23.83 -18.94 16.66
C ASP A 233 22.56 -18.11 16.87
N VAL A 234 21.86 -18.42 17.96
CA VAL A 234 20.59 -17.80 18.34
C VAL A 234 20.71 -16.28 18.49
N GLU A 235 21.90 -15.78 18.83
CA GLU A 235 22.18 -14.34 18.90
C GLU A 235 21.90 -13.61 17.59
N TYR A 236 22.22 -14.20 16.43
CA TYR A 236 21.97 -13.57 15.13
C TYR A 236 20.47 -13.41 14.84
N GLU A 237 19.66 -14.41 15.22
CA GLU A 237 18.20 -14.34 15.15
C GLU A 237 17.65 -13.20 16.02
N LEU A 238 18.19 -13.04 17.23
CA LEU A 238 17.86 -11.94 18.14
C LEU A 238 18.25 -10.58 17.54
N TRP A 239 19.43 -10.44 16.94
CA TRP A 239 19.84 -9.20 16.27
C TRP A 239 18.90 -8.82 15.13
N VAL A 240 18.54 -9.76 14.26
CA VAL A 240 17.55 -9.53 13.19
C VAL A 240 16.23 -9.03 13.77
N SER A 241 15.77 -9.65 14.86
CA SER A 241 14.53 -9.29 15.54
C SER A 241 14.58 -7.87 16.15
N CYS A 242 15.63 -7.58 16.92
CA CYS A 242 15.84 -6.29 17.59
C CYS A 242 16.08 -5.13 16.62
N ILE A 243 16.59 -5.37 15.42
CA ILE A 243 16.81 -4.33 14.41
C ILE A 243 15.56 -4.13 13.54
N SER A 244 14.95 -5.22 13.08
CA SER A 244 13.85 -5.14 12.10
C SER A 244 12.57 -4.54 12.69
N VAL A 245 12.19 -4.91 13.92
CA VAL A 245 10.95 -4.41 14.55
C VAL A 245 10.98 -2.89 14.73
N PRO A 246 12.02 -2.27 15.35
CA PRO A 246 12.11 -0.82 15.46
C PRO A 246 12.24 -0.11 14.11
N LEU A 247 12.95 -0.70 13.14
CA LEU A 247 13.09 -0.12 11.81
C LEU A 247 11.73 -0.02 11.10
N ILE A 248 10.96 -1.10 11.09
CA ILE A 248 9.61 -1.13 10.51
C ILE A 248 8.69 -0.18 11.26
N PHE A 249 8.79 -0.11 12.59
CA PHE A 249 8.06 0.86 13.41
C PHE A 249 8.37 2.31 12.99
N GLY A 250 9.65 2.67 12.86
CA GLY A 250 10.08 3.99 12.39
C GLY A 250 9.55 4.33 11.00
N CYS A 251 9.60 3.38 10.06
CA CYS A 251 8.99 3.54 8.73
C CYS A 251 7.47 3.77 8.80
N CYS A 252 6.76 3.02 9.64
CA CYS A 252 5.33 3.19 9.84
C CYS A 252 4.98 4.57 10.40
N LEU A 253 5.78 5.08 11.36
CA LEU A 253 5.62 6.45 11.87
C LEU A 253 5.88 7.49 10.79
N GLY A 254 6.93 7.34 9.98
CA GLY A 254 7.20 8.24 8.85
C GLY A 254 6.02 8.31 7.87
N LEU A 255 5.45 7.16 7.49
CA LEU A 255 4.25 7.10 6.64
C LEU A 255 3.02 7.70 7.31
N LEU A 256 2.85 7.49 8.62
CA LEU A 256 1.74 8.00 9.41
C LEU A 256 1.88 9.46 9.81
N LEU A 257 3.02 10.12 9.63
CA LEU A 257 3.20 11.53 9.98
C LEU A 257 3.42 12.44 8.77
N ARG A 258 3.65 11.88 7.57
CA ARG A 258 3.81 12.66 6.32
C ARG A 258 2.57 13.50 5.99
N GLU A 259 2.75 14.77 5.67
CA GLU A 259 1.68 15.75 5.39
C GLU A 259 1.18 15.75 3.93
N GLU A 260 1.90 15.11 3.01
CA GLU A 260 1.65 15.23 1.57
C GLU A 260 0.29 14.68 1.08
N MET A 261 -0.15 15.24 -0.06
CA MET A 261 -1.35 14.89 -0.81
C MET A 261 -1.26 13.44 -1.30
N GLY A 262 -2.16 12.56 -0.85
CA GLY A 262 -2.16 11.14 -1.28
C GLY A 262 -2.60 10.11 -0.25
N ILE A 263 -2.99 10.57 0.95
CA ILE A 263 -3.54 9.83 2.09
C ILE A 263 -2.46 9.06 2.86
N PRO A 264 -2.36 9.24 4.19
CA PRO A 264 -1.56 8.36 5.04
C PRO A 264 -1.85 6.88 4.78
N SER A 265 -0.81 6.06 4.65
CA SER A 265 -0.95 4.62 4.40
C SER A 265 -1.33 3.88 5.69
N TYR A 266 -2.55 4.13 6.17
CA TYR A 266 -3.08 3.54 7.40
C TYR A 266 -3.13 2.02 7.32
N VAL A 267 -3.45 1.47 6.15
CA VAL A 267 -3.56 0.02 5.96
C VAL A 267 -2.20 -0.65 6.08
N PHE A 268 -1.15 -0.09 5.46
CA PHE A 268 0.20 -0.63 5.59
C PHE A 268 0.65 -0.63 7.05
N SER A 269 0.59 0.53 7.71
CA SER A 269 1.02 0.66 9.11
C SER A 269 0.14 -0.15 10.06
N GLY A 270 -1.17 -0.20 9.82
CA GLY A 270 -2.11 -1.03 10.58
C GLY A 270 -1.83 -2.52 10.43
N THR A 271 -1.40 -2.96 9.25
CA THR A 271 -1.00 -4.36 9.02
C THR A 271 0.29 -4.70 9.77
N CYS A 272 1.29 -3.80 9.74
CA CYS A 272 2.50 -3.98 10.54
C CYS A 272 2.18 -4.03 12.04
N SER A 273 1.28 -3.16 12.51
CA SER A 273 0.80 -3.19 13.90
C SER A 273 0.08 -4.49 14.25
N TYR A 274 -0.77 -5.01 13.34
CA TYR A 274 -1.40 -6.31 13.50
C TYR A 274 -0.38 -7.44 13.60
N ALA A 275 0.65 -7.45 12.77
CA ALA A 275 1.72 -8.44 12.84
C ALA A 275 2.49 -8.35 14.17
N PHE A 276 2.83 -7.14 14.62
CA PHE A 276 3.47 -6.93 15.92
C PHE A 276 2.60 -7.39 17.10
N ALA A 277 1.29 -7.17 17.05
CA ALA A 277 0.37 -7.73 18.03
C ALA A 277 0.38 -9.26 18.00
N GLY A 278 0.44 -9.87 16.82
CA GLY A 278 0.57 -11.32 16.67
C GLY A 278 1.87 -11.91 17.21
N ILE A 279 2.99 -11.17 17.10
CA ILE A 279 4.28 -11.53 17.71
C ILE A 279 4.19 -11.45 19.23
N ALA A 280 3.70 -10.32 19.75
CA ALA A 280 3.53 -10.14 21.19
C ALA A 280 2.59 -11.20 21.80
N TRP A 281 1.54 -11.59 21.06
CA TRP A 281 0.62 -12.66 21.45
C TRP A 281 1.32 -14.02 21.53
N GLU A 282 2.12 -14.38 20.53
CA GLU A 282 2.90 -15.63 20.57
C GLU A 282 3.88 -15.64 21.75
N LEU A 283 4.58 -14.53 21.99
CA LEU A 283 5.56 -14.43 23.07
C LEU A 283 4.95 -14.27 24.47
N TYR A 284 3.64 -14.04 24.58
CA TYR A 284 2.93 -14.07 25.85
C TYR A 284 2.85 -15.50 26.42
N ALA A 285 2.65 -16.49 25.55
CA ALA A 285 2.68 -17.91 25.87
C ALA A 285 3.53 -18.65 24.82
N PRO A 286 4.87 -18.54 24.90
CA PRO A 286 5.77 -19.02 23.85
C PRO A 286 5.67 -20.53 23.64
N SER A 287 5.81 -20.97 22.39
CA SER A 287 5.91 -22.40 22.07
C SER A 287 7.16 -23.05 22.67
N THR A 288 7.14 -24.38 22.81
CA THR A 288 8.29 -25.17 23.28
C THR A 288 9.53 -25.00 22.40
N VAL A 289 9.35 -24.71 21.11
CA VAL A 289 10.45 -24.42 20.17
C VAL A 289 11.16 -23.12 20.54
N ILE A 290 10.42 -22.10 20.96
CA ILE A 290 10.98 -20.82 21.41
C ILE A 290 11.64 -20.98 22.78
N LEU A 291 10.94 -21.61 23.74
CA LEU A 291 11.46 -21.85 25.10
C LEU A 291 12.72 -22.71 25.12
N GLY A 292 12.88 -23.62 24.15
CA GLY A 292 14.07 -24.46 24.05
C GLY A 292 15.29 -23.75 23.46
N LYS A 293 15.14 -22.56 22.88
CA LYS A 293 16.21 -21.85 22.15
C LYS A 293 16.58 -20.51 22.78
N HIS A 294 15.59 -19.80 23.31
CA HIS A 294 15.73 -18.44 23.79
C HIS A 294 15.57 -18.38 25.30
N ASP A 295 16.39 -17.54 25.94
CA ASP A 295 16.26 -17.25 27.35
C ASP A 295 15.07 -16.32 27.64
N GLU A 296 14.65 -16.28 28.90
CA GLU A 296 13.48 -15.51 29.33
C GLU A 296 13.65 -14.00 29.09
N ALA A 297 14.88 -13.47 29.15
CA ALA A 297 15.13 -12.05 28.92
C ALA A 297 14.91 -11.68 27.45
N SER A 298 15.42 -12.47 26.50
CA SER A 298 15.21 -12.26 25.06
C SER A 298 13.74 -12.35 24.66
N ILE A 299 13.01 -13.33 25.20
CA ILE A 299 11.57 -13.48 24.97
C ILE A 299 10.81 -12.26 25.52
N THR A 300 11.11 -11.86 26.75
CA THR A 300 10.45 -10.71 27.40
C THR A 300 10.74 -9.40 26.67
N LEU A 301 12.00 -9.20 26.24
CA LEU A 301 12.41 -8.06 25.43
C LEU A 301 11.58 -7.97 24.15
N MET A 302 11.54 -9.05 23.36
CA MET A 302 10.84 -9.04 22.07
C MET A 302 9.33 -8.95 22.22
N LYS A 303 8.74 -9.55 23.26
CA LYS A 303 7.32 -9.40 23.60
C LYS A 303 6.96 -7.93 23.85
N ASN A 304 7.74 -7.28 24.72
CA ASN A 304 7.47 -5.89 25.10
C ASN A 304 7.77 -4.94 23.93
N LEU A 305 8.84 -5.17 23.17
CA LEU A 305 9.21 -4.36 22.03
C LEU A 305 8.15 -4.39 20.92
N SER A 306 7.75 -5.59 20.50
CA SER A 306 6.70 -5.76 19.47
C SER A 306 5.35 -5.20 19.96
N GLY A 307 4.95 -5.52 21.19
CA GLY A 307 3.72 -5.00 21.79
C GLY A 307 3.70 -3.47 21.86
N PHE A 308 4.80 -2.85 22.30
CA PHE A 308 4.95 -1.39 22.34
C PHE A 308 4.86 -0.77 20.95
N CYS A 309 5.63 -1.27 19.98
CA CYS A 309 5.60 -0.77 18.61
C CYS A 309 4.20 -0.89 17.98
N GLY A 310 3.54 -2.03 18.16
CA GLY A 310 2.16 -2.25 17.69
C GLY A 310 1.17 -1.26 18.29
N ALA A 311 1.19 -1.09 19.62
CA ALA A 311 0.32 -0.17 20.34
C ALA A 311 0.56 1.30 19.94
N CYS A 312 1.82 1.74 19.83
CA CYS A 312 2.16 3.09 19.42
C CYS A 312 1.65 3.41 18.00
N ILE A 313 1.79 2.48 17.05
CA ILE A 313 1.24 2.66 15.71
C ILE A 313 -0.28 2.87 15.75
N LEU A 314 -1.02 2.10 16.56
CA LEU A 314 -2.47 2.26 16.71
C LEU A 314 -2.84 3.60 17.34
N VAL A 315 -2.14 4.00 18.40
CA VAL A 315 -2.37 5.29 19.07
C VAL A 315 -2.14 6.45 18.11
N VAL A 316 -1.02 6.46 17.38
CA VAL A 316 -0.72 7.50 16.39
C VAL A 316 -1.76 7.51 15.27
N THR A 317 -2.16 6.33 14.76
CA THR A 317 -3.20 6.20 13.73
C THR A 317 -4.52 6.81 14.21
N PHE A 318 -4.99 6.43 15.40
CA PHE A 318 -6.23 6.95 15.97
C PHE A 318 -6.15 8.46 16.21
N SER A 319 -5.06 8.93 16.81
CA SER A 319 -4.83 10.35 17.10
C SER A 319 -4.87 11.18 15.82
N ARG A 320 -4.27 10.67 14.73
CA ARG A 320 -4.28 11.34 13.43
C ARG A 320 -5.66 11.36 12.79
N ILE A 321 -6.42 10.28 12.87
CA ILE A 321 -7.82 10.24 12.37
C ILE A 321 -8.67 11.29 13.11
N VAL A 322 -8.57 11.34 14.43
CA VAL A 322 -9.28 12.34 15.25
C VAL A 322 -8.85 13.76 14.88
N ALA A 323 -7.55 14.02 14.76
CA ALA A 323 -7.03 15.34 14.40
C ALA A 323 -7.52 15.81 13.02
N LEU A 324 -7.52 14.92 12.02
CA LEU A 324 -8.03 15.24 10.68
C LEU A 324 -9.54 15.48 10.69
N PHE A 325 -10.29 14.65 11.42
CA PHE A 325 -11.73 14.84 11.58
C PHE A 325 -12.06 16.20 12.21
N LEU A 326 -11.41 16.54 13.33
CA LEU A 326 -11.61 17.83 14.01
C LEU A 326 -11.23 19.00 13.10
N ARG A 327 -10.11 18.92 12.40
CA ARG A 327 -9.69 19.94 11.43
C ARG A 327 -10.74 20.15 10.33
N ASP A 328 -11.29 19.07 9.79
CA ASP A 328 -12.27 19.14 8.72
C ASP A 328 -13.62 19.70 9.22
N GLN A 329 -14.02 19.41 10.47
CA GLN A 329 -15.18 20.05 11.10
C GLN A 329 -14.96 21.56 11.31
N CYS A 330 -13.79 21.95 11.82
CA CYS A 330 -13.45 23.37 12.00
C CYS A 330 -13.46 24.13 10.67
N LYS A 331 -12.93 23.54 9.58
CA LYS A 331 -12.97 24.15 8.24
C LYS A 331 -14.40 24.34 7.72
N LYS A 332 -15.29 23.36 7.96
CA LYS A 332 -16.70 23.48 7.58
C LYS A 332 -17.42 24.60 8.34
N LEU A 333 -17.14 24.74 9.64
CA LEU A 333 -17.71 25.82 10.45
C LEU A 333 -17.22 27.20 10.00
N LEU A 334 -15.92 27.35 9.75
CA LEU A 334 -15.35 28.60 9.23
C LEU A 334 -15.95 28.99 7.87
N LYS A 335 -16.09 28.04 6.94
CA LYS A 335 -16.72 28.31 5.64
C LYS A 335 -18.20 28.70 5.76
N LYS A 336 -18.90 28.18 6.77
CA LYS A 336 -20.30 28.54 7.07
C LYS A 336 -20.40 29.94 7.69
N GLU A 337 -19.43 30.34 8.52
CA GLU A 337 -19.36 31.72 9.04
C GLU A 337 -19.00 32.74 7.94
N GLU A 338 -18.26 32.32 6.92
CA GLU A 338 -17.92 33.16 5.76
C GLU A 338 -19.07 33.35 4.75
N VAL A 339 -20.17 32.59 4.85
CA VAL A 339 -21.33 32.66 3.94
C VAL A 339 -22.60 32.90 4.76
N GLU A 340 -23.09 34.13 4.77
CA GLU A 340 -24.35 34.49 5.46
C GLU A 340 -25.51 34.50 4.45
N GLU A 341 -26.53 33.68 4.69
CA GLU A 341 -27.73 33.60 3.84
C GLU A 341 -28.81 34.56 4.39
N ILE A 342 -29.07 35.65 3.68
CA ILE A 342 -30.11 36.64 4.03
C ILE A 342 -31.14 36.64 2.90
N ASP A 343 -32.42 36.40 3.23
CA ASP A 343 -33.54 36.37 2.28
C ASP A 343 -33.31 35.46 1.04
N GLY A 344 -32.62 34.33 1.21
CA GLY A 344 -32.35 33.35 0.15
C GLY A 344 -31.23 33.73 -0.82
N ALA A 345 -30.44 34.76 -0.50
CA ALA A 345 -29.22 35.11 -1.22
C ALA A 345 -27.98 34.90 -0.32
N GLU A 346 -26.95 34.26 -0.88
CA GLU A 346 -25.66 34.04 -0.21
C GLU A 346 -24.78 35.29 -0.30
N TYR A 347 -24.35 35.83 0.84
CA TYR A 347 -23.42 36.95 0.92
C TYR A 347 -22.08 36.51 1.53
N PRO A 348 -20.93 36.79 0.88
CA PRO A 348 -19.63 36.57 1.50
C PRO A 348 -19.43 37.56 2.66
N TYR A 349 -19.10 37.05 3.84
CA TYR A 349 -18.89 37.83 5.05
C TYR A 349 -17.63 38.71 4.92
N VAL A 350 -17.81 40.02 4.70
CA VAL A 350 -16.69 40.98 4.68
C VAL A 350 -16.38 41.35 6.12
N LYS A 351 -15.29 40.81 6.67
CA LYS A 351 -14.73 41.29 7.95
C LYS A 351 -14.42 42.79 7.83
N ALA A 352 -15.15 43.61 8.57
CA ALA A 352 -14.99 45.06 8.67
C ALA A 352 -13.65 45.47 9.29
#